data_AF-R7A521-F1
#
_entry.id   AF-R7A521-F1
#
_cell.length_a   1.000
_cell.length_b   1.000
_cell.length_c   1.000
_cell.angle_alpha   90.00
_cell.angle_beta   90.00
_cell.angle_gamma   90.00
#
_symmetry.space_group_name_H-M   'P 1'
#
loop_
_entity.id
_entity.type
_entity.pdbx_description
1 polymer ?
#
loop_
_entity_poly.entity_id
_entity_poly.type
_entity_poly.pdbx_seq_one_letter_code
_entity_poly.pdbx_strand_id
1 'polypeptide(L)'
;MVFFDKLKKSIDWNDSYNVTPKFYRKPDGSLFGAIALTEDTKTVLPKKPHLEYKVDGKLITEWKLVLVSTSKETIIGDSDYFAALKKIEQYEYSLDANKSAILVKELSLEELESVS
;
A
#
# COMPACT_ATOMS: atom_id res chain seq x y z
N MET A 1 -19.85 17.66 34.62
CA MET A 1 -18.58 17.19 34.03
C MET A 1 -18.90 16.76 32.61
N VAL A 2 -18.60 17.60 31.62
CA VAL A 2 -18.90 17.30 30.21
C VAL A 2 -17.76 16.42 29.68
N PHE A 3 -18.07 15.17 29.40
CA PHE A 3 -17.17 14.27 28.70
C PHE A 3 -17.19 14.69 27.23
N PHE A 4 -16.12 15.33 26.76
CA PHE A 4 -15.95 15.56 25.32
C PHE A 4 -15.59 14.22 24.70
N ASP A 5 -16.62 13.52 24.19
CA ASP A 5 -16.40 12.48 23.18
C ASP A 5 -15.72 13.16 22.00
N LYS A 6 -14.41 12.92 21.86
CA LYS A 6 -13.65 13.24 20.68
C LYS A 6 -14.27 12.40 19.56
N LEU A 7 -15.28 12.93 18.88
CA LEU A 7 -15.91 12.32 17.72
C LEU A 7 -14.80 11.95 16.74
N LYS A 8 -14.40 10.68 16.75
CA LYS A 8 -13.47 10.12 15.78
C LYS A 8 -14.25 10.18 14.47
N LYS A 9 -13.98 11.22 13.68
CA LYS A 9 -14.60 11.42 12.36
C LYS A 9 -14.41 10.10 11.62
N SER A 10 -15.51 9.41 11.28
CA SER A 10 -15.39 8.16 10.51
C SER A 10 -14.74 8.51 9.19
N ILE A 11 -13.55 7.96 8.93
CA ILE A 11 -12.88 8.19 7.66
C ILE A 11 -13.69 7.44 6.61
N ASP A 12 -14.09 8.14 5.55
CA ASP A 12 -14.76 7.52 4.41
C ASP A 12 -13.69 6.87 3.54
N TRP A 13 -13.88 5.58 3.23
CA TRP A 13 -12.97 4.81 2.39
C TRP A 13 -13.41 4.83 0.91
N ASN A 14 -14.60 5.36 0.59
CA ASN A 14 -15.16 5.30 -0.76
C ASN A 14 -14.39 6.15 -1.78
N ASP A 15 -13.67 7.18 -1.34
CA ASP A 15 -12.87 8.06 -2.21
C ASP A 15 -11.44 7.54 -2.43
N SER A 16 -11.12 6.35 -1.90
CA SER A 16 -9.79 5.76 -1.99
C SER A 16 -9.68 4.74 -3.12
N TYR A 17 -8.49 4.69 -3.72
CA TYR A 17 -8.16 3.70 -4.72
C TYR A 17 -7.92 2.33 -4.08
N ASN A 18 -8.74 1.35 -4.45
CA ASN A 18 -8.50 -0.05 -4.10
C ASN A 18 -7.46 -0.63 -5.05
N VAL A 19 -6.27 -0.95 -4.53
CA VAL A 19 -5.17 -1.43 -5.37
C VAL A 19 -5.51 -2.73 -6.08
N THR A 20 -5.10 -2.82 -7.34
CA THR A 20 -5.13 -4.06 -8.11
C THR A 20 -3.71 -4.60 -8.25
N PRO A 21 -3.35 -5.69 -7.54
CA PRO A 21 -2.04 -6.30 -7.69
C PRO A 21 -1.77 -6.76 -9.12
N LYS A 22 -0.51 -6.68 -9.52
CA LYS A 22 0.02 -7.29 -10.75
C LYS A 22 0.96 -8.42 -10.39
N PHE A 23 0.97 -9.46 -11.22
CA PHE A 23 1.78 -10.67 -10.97
C PHE A 23 2.76 -10.88 -12.10
N TYR A 24 3.99 -11.21 -11.73
CA TYR A 24 5.09 -11.36 -12.67
C TYR A 24 5.86 -12.64 -12.40
N ARG A 25 6.44 -13.19 -13.48
CA ARG A 25 7.32 -14.36 -13.42
C ARG A 25 8.76 -13.92 -13.64
N LYS A 26 9.64 -14.29 -12.71
CA LYS A 26 11.09 -14.08 -12.83
C LYS A 26 11.71 -15.08 -13.83
N PRO A 27 12.93 -14.81 -14.34
CA PRO A 27 13.62 -15.72 -15.24
C PRO A 27 13.84 -17.13 -14.66
N ASP A 28 13.96 -17.25 -13.34
CA ASP A 28 14.08 -18.52 -12.61
C ASP A 28 12.74 -19.29 -12.48
N GLY A 29 11.64 -18.74 -13.01
CA GLY A 29 10.30 -19.31 -12.97
C GLY A 29 9.51 -19.01 -11.69
N SER A 30 10.11 -18.36 -10.69
CA SER A 30 9.41 -17.96 -9.47
C SER A 30 8.52 -16.74 -9.70
N LEU A 31 7.48 -16.57 -8.87
CA LEU A 31 6.47 -15.51 -9.01
C LEU A 31 6.65 -14.44 -7.94
N PHE A 32 6.36 -13.19 -8.30
CA PHE A 32 6.19 -12.12 -7.32
C PHE A 32 4.96 -11.27 -7.65
N GLY A 33 4.37 -10.70 -6.61
CA GLY A 33 3.28 -9.73 -6.70
C GLY A 33 3.81 -8.32 -6.57
N ALA A 34 3.26 -7.40 -7.34
CA ALA A 34 3.56 -5.97 -7.24
C ALA A 34 2.28 -5.18 -7.01
N ILE A 35 2.34 -4.24 -6.08
CA ILE A 35 1.26 -3.30 -5.79
C ILE A 35 1.82 -1.89 -6.00
N ALA A 36 1.11 -1.06 -6.75
CA ALA A 36 1.52 0.32 -6.96
C ALA A 36 1.03 1.22 -5.82
N LEU A 37 1.90 2.11 -5.34
CA LEU A 37 1.57 3.26 -4.53
C LEU A 37 1.89 4.51 -5.34
N THR A 38 0.85 5.29 -5.66
CA THR A 38 0.94 6.43 -6.57
C THR A 38 0.89 7.72 -5.78
N GLU A 39 1.78 8.65 -6.12
CA GLU A 39 1.78 10.03 -5.62
C GLU A 39 0.38 10.66 -5.71
N ASP A 40 0.03 11.46 -4.70
CA ASP A 40 -1.25 12.17 -4.59
C ASP A 40 -2.50 11.27 -4.73
N THR A 41 -2.37 9.97 -4.44
CA THR A 41 -3.48 9.01 -4.50
C THR A 41 -3.74 8.40 -3.14
N LYS A 42 -4.91 8.69 -2.56
CA LYS A 42 -5.39 7.98 -1.36
C LYS A 42 -5.60 6.52 -1.68
N THR A 43 -4.92 5.62 -0.98
CA THR A 43 -4.75 4.22 -1.44
C THR A 43 -5.06 3.22 -0.34
N VAL A 44 -5.84 2.17 -0.66
CA VAL A 44 -6.09 1.03 0.23
C VAL A 44 -5.09 -0.07 -0.05
N LEU A 45 -4.22 -0.35 0.91
CA LEU A 45 -3.20 -1.40 0.81
C LEU A 45 -3.59 -2.65 1.63
N PRO A 46 -3.55 -3.86 1.04
CA PRO A 46 -3.79 -5.10 1.79
C PRO A 46 -2.66 -5.38 2.80
N LYS A 47 -2.99 -5.75 4.03
CA LYS A 47 -2.00 -6.10 5.07
C LYS A 47 -1.33 -7.45 4.82
N LYS A 48 -2.07 -8.40 4.22
CA LYS A 48 -1.63 -9.79 4.06
C LYS A 48 -1.88 -10.33 2.64
N PRO A 49 -1.35 -9.68 1.59
CA PRO A 49 -1.60 -10.10 0.22
C PRO A 49 -1.08 -11.53 -0.06
N HIS A 50 -0.05 -11.97 0.66
CA HIS A 50 0.48 -13.34 0.58
C HIS A 50 -0.49 -14.44 1.04
N LEU A 51 -1.58 -14.10 1.74
CA LEU A 51 -2.64 -15.06 2.12
C LEU A 51 -3.84 -15.02 1.17
N GLU A 52 -4.02 -13.91 0.46
CA GLU A 52 -5.21 -13.62 -0.33
C GLU A 52 -5.03 -14.00 -1.80
N TYR A 53 -3.83 -13.83 -2.34
CA TYR A 53 -3.57 -14.00 -3.76
C TYR A 53 -2.83 -15.30 -4.09
N LYS A 54 -3.29 -15.96 -5.16
CA LYS A 54 -2.70 -17.18 -5.72
C LYS A 54 -2.64 -17.07 -7.23
N VAL A 55 -1.58 -17.62 -7.81
CA VAL A 55 -1.44 -17.82 -9.26
C VAL A 55 -1.22 -19.31 -9.49
N ASP A 56 -2.04 -19.92 -10.35
CA ASP A 56 -2.05 -21.36 -10.61
C ASP A 56 -2.15 -22.21 -9.31
N GLY A 57 -2.95 -21.73 -8.35
CA GLY A 57 -3.12 -22.36 -7.04
C GLY A 57 -1.94 -22.22 -6.08
N LYS A 58 -0.82 -21.61 -6.50
CA LYS A 58 0.36 -21.35 -5.68
C LYS A 58 0.26 -19.98 -5.01
N LEU A 59 0.57 -19.94 -3.71
CA LEU A 59 0.72 -18.68 -2.99
C LEU A 59 1.94 -17.91 -3.51
N ILE A 60 1.82 -16.59 -3.52
CA ILE A 60 2.91 -15.70 -3.87
C ILE A 60 3.57 -15.25 -2.57
N THR A 61 4.84 -15.61 -2.40
CA THR A 61 5.61 -15.32 -1.18
C THR A 61 6.40 -14.02 -1.27
N GLU A 62 6.75 -13.59 -2.47
CA GLU A 62 7.49 -12.34 -2.71
C GLU A 62 6.54 -11.22 -3.15
N TRP A 63 6.58 -10.10 -2.44
CA TRP A 63 5.73 -8.94 -2.70
C TRP A 63 6.55 -7.66 -2.76
N LYS A 64 6.27 -6.86 -3.78
CA LYS A 64 6.91 -5.57 -4.04
C LYS A 64 5.89 -4.45 -3.94
N LEU A 65 6.27 -3.35 -3.31
CA LEU A 65 5.58 -2.08 -3.46
C LEU A 65 6.32 -1.27 -4.55
N VAL A 66 5.61 -0.88 -5.59
CA VAL A 66 6.14 -0.06 -6.70
C VAL A 66 5.71 1.37 -6.48
N LEU A 67 6.66 2.30 -6.49
CA LEU A 67 6.43 3.71 -6.22
C LEU A 67 6.30 4.46 -7.54
N VAL A 68 5.14 5.09 -7.76
CA VAL A 68 4.81 5.78 -9.01
C VAL A 68 4.64 7.27 -8.73
N SER A 69 5.47 8.10 -9.36
CA SER A 69 5.35 9.55 -9.29
C SER A 69 4.53 10.08 -10.46
N THR A 70 3.49 10.82 -10.15
CA THR A 70 2.70 11.59 -11.12
C THR A 70 3.44 12.85 -11.52
N SER A 71 4.15 13.50 -10.58
CA SER A 71 4.96 14.69 -10.84
C SER A 71 6.13 14.45 -11.79
N LYS A 72 6.76 13.27 -11.72
CA LYS A 72 7.87 12.84 -12.60
C LYS A 72 7.40 11.96 -13.77
N GLU A 73 6.11 11.66 -13.85
CA GLU A 73 5.49 10.77 -14.85
C GLU A 73 6.23 9.42 -15.00
N THR A 74 6.71 8.84 -13.90
CA THR A 74 7.56 7.63 -13.94
C THR A 74 7.50 6.80 -12.65
N ILE A 75 8.01 5.56 -12.74
CA ILE A 75 8.32 4.73 -11.57
C ILE A 75 9.61 5.24 -10.95
N ILE A 76 9.57 5.57 -9.66
CA ILE A 76 10.72 6.13 -8.93
C ILE A 76 11.46 5.07 -8.10
N GLY A 77 10.88 3.88 -7.92
CA GLY A 77 11.54 2.76 -7.28
C GLY A 77 10.59 1.61 -6.91
N ASP A 78 11.14 0.56 -6.34
CA ASP A 78 10.40 -0.50 -5.66
C ASP A 78 11.04 -0.85 -4.31
N SER A 79 10.24 -1.40 -3.40
CA SER A 79 10.71 -1.90 -2.11
C SER A 79 10.00 -3.20 -1.72
N ASP A 80 10.54 -3.92 -0.73
CA ASP A 80 9.81 -5.03 -0.12
C ASP A 80 8.49 -4.52 0.48
N TYR A 81 7.40 -5.15 0.09
CA TYR A 81 6.06 -4.68 0.43
C TYR A 81 5.84 -4.61 1.96
N PHE A 82 6.31 -5.60 2.70
CA PHE A 82 6.07 -5.67 4.15
C PHE A 82 6.98 -4.71 4.92
N ALA A 83 8.20 -4.49 4.44
CA ALA A 83 9.06 -3.43 4.96
C ALA A 83 8.45 -2.04 4.72
N ALA A 84 7.90 -1.80 3.52
CA ALA A 84 7.22 -0.56 3.16
C ALA A 84 5.98 -0.30 4.03
N LEU A 85 5.15 -1.32 4.26
CA LEU A 85 3.99 -1.19 5.16
C LEU A 85 4.40 -0.76 6.59
N LYS A 86 5.51 -1.30 7.11
CA LYS A 86 6.03 -0.88 8.43
C LYS A 86 6.44 0.58 8.43
N LYS A 87 7.10 1.06 7.37
CA LYS A 87 7.47 2.48 7.22
C LYS A 87 6.23 3.38 7.17
N ILE A 88 5.21 2.99 6.41
CA ILE A 88 3.93 3.71 6.32
C ILE A 88 3.28 3.85 7.71
N GLU A 89 3.28 2.80 8.52
CA GLU A 89 2.79 2.86 9.89
C GLU A 89 3.70 3.72 10.80
N GLN A 90 5.02 3.60 10.67
CA GLN A 90 6.00 4.35 11.47
C GLN A 90 5.99 5.86 11.20
N TYR A 91 5.78 6.27 9.95
CA TYR A 91 5.71 7.68 9.56
C TYR A 91 4.30 8.28 9.66
N GLU A 92 3.34 7.56 10.25
CA GLU A 92 1.95 7.99 10.41
C GLU A 92 1.27 8.36 9.07
N TYR A 93 1.64 7.67 7.99
CA TYR A 93 1.03 7.84 6.67
C TYR A 93 -0.30 7.09 6.52
N SER A 94 -0.65 6.25 7.50
CA SER A 94 -1.95 5.58 7.60
C SER A 94 -3.02 6.52 8.19
N LEU A 95 -4.11 6.73 7.46
CA LEU A 95 -5.30 7.44 7.96
C LEU A 95 -6.17 6.54 8.83
N ASP A 96 -6.35 5.29 8.43
CA ASP A 96 -7.18 4.30 9.12
C ASP A 96 -6.68 2.89 8.81
N ALA A 97 -7.09 1.91 9.61
CA ALA A 97 -6.76 0.52 9.35
C ALA A 97 -7.83 -0.43 9.90
N ASN A 98 -8.09 -1.49 9.17
CA ASN A 98 -8.93 -2.60 9.62
C ASN A 98 -8.12 -3.90 9.68
N LYS A 99 -8.79 -5.05 9.78
CA LYS A 99 -8.13 -6.36 9.89
C LYS A 99 -7.42 -6.79 8.61
N SER A 100 -7.91 -6.38 7.43
CA SER A 100 -7.40 -6.81 6.12
C SER A 100 -6.56 -5.74 5.41
N ALA A 101 -6.78 -4.46 5.67
CA ALA A 101 -6.16 -3.37 4.92
C ALA A 101 -5.78 -2.15 5.76
N ILE A 102 -4.92 -1.31 5.19
CA ILE A 102 -4.52 0.01 5.66
C ILE A 102 -4.97 1.04 4.63
N LEU A 103 -5.58 2.13 5.08
CA LEU A 103 -5.89 3.29 4.27
C LEU A 103 -4.73 4.29 4.39
N VAL A 104 -3.99 4.47 3.31
CA VAL A 104 -2.86 5.38 3.22
C VAL A 104 -3.35 6.74 2.71
N LYS A 105 -2.86 7.82 3.33
CA LYS A 105 -3.12 9.19 2.85
C LYS A 105 -2.50 9.40 1.45
N GLU A 106 -2.89 10.49 0.81
CA GLU A 106 -2.18 11.00 -0.36
C GLU A 106 -0.75 11.37 0.05
N LEU A 107 0.24 10.74 -0.57
CA LEU A 107 1.65 10.99 -0.30
C LEU A 107 2.22 11.94 -1.34
N SER A 108 2.96 12.94 -0.88
CA SER A 108 3.80 13.75 -1.76
C SER A 108 4.95 12.92 -2.34
N LEU A 109 5.63 13.44 -3.37
CA LEU A 109 6.85 12.82 -3.89
C LEU A 109 7.89 12.50 -2.78
N GLU A 110 8.16 13.45 -1.88
CA GLU A 110 9.15 13.27 -0.80
C GLU A 110 8.74 12.18 0.21
N GLU A 111 7.44 12.14 0.55
CA GLU A 111 6.89 11.10 1.43
C GLU A 111 6.92 9.73 0.73
N LEU A 112 6.61 9.68 -0.57
CA LEU A 112 6.66 8.47 -1.38
C LEU A 112 8.09 7.92 -1.48
N GLU A 113 9.09 8.78 -1.71
CA GLU A 113 10.50 8.39 -1.73
C GLU A 113 10.97 7.84 -0.36
N SER A 114 10.44 8.37 0.74
CA SER A 114 10.74 7.92 2.11
C SER A 114 10.19 6.52 2.45
N VAL A 115 9.25 5.99 1.65
CA VAL A 115 8.70 4.63 1.80
C VAL A 115 9.66 3.56 1.23
N SER A 116 10.57 3.93 0.32
CA SER A 116 11.57 3.02 -0.25
C SER A 116 12.63 2.59 0.76
#